data_AF-A0A0Q7HRD5-F1
#
_entry.id   AF-A0A0Q7HRD5-F1
#
_cell.length_a   1.000
_cell.length_b   1.000
_cell.length_c   1.000
_cell.angle_alpha   90.00
_cell.angle_beta   90.00
_cell.angle_gamma   90.00
#
_symmetry.space_group_name_H-M   'P 1'
#
loop_
_entity.id
_entity.type
_entity.pdbx_description
1 polymer ?
#
loop_
_entity_poly.entity_id
_entity_poly.type
_entity_poly.pdbx_seq_one_letter_code
_entity_poly.pdbx_strand_id
1 'polypeptide(L)'
;MIATPGFARILVLLSALAASAAPALAAGPKAYVGNFKDSTVSVIDTGTERVVATVPVAAGPDGIVIGPDRRSVFVSGSGASAVSEIDAATDRVARSIDVGKGPQGLAMTADGKWLLVAVNGDDRVAFVDTSAHGVSATVPVPKPHTIAIRPDGRQAYVASQEPGHFALVVIDMATRAVVTQIPLDKPPRDLEFDADGKALYLTLAGVAAVQVLDPATNQWGAPVPTGVSPHIAQRFAAMASGVVVVQGPGEVLLFDPATRASVRSIGVGKQPHWLDLSADGKKLWASNEGSNDVSVVDLAGGPMHTVAVGNAPRKIAVQRTGASEGAHAGGSAHVAIRNFAFEPAQVTVKVGQTLTWQNDDGAPHGVVFKDGSAGIDLLLPGKAFARSFDKPGVYEYACSVHPYMTARVTVVGAQSRP
;
A
#
# COMPACT_ATOMS: atom_id res chain seq x y z
N MET A 1 31.08 -19.96 -88.12
CA MET A 1 31.73 -20.84 -87.13
C MET A 1 31.77 -20.11 -85.80
N ILE A 2 31.57 -20.85 -84.69
CA ILE A 2 31.61 -20.44 -83.27
C ILE A 2 30.29 -19.79 -82.80
N ALA A 3 29.35 -20.48 -82.13
CA ALA A 3 29.32 -21.15 -80.81
C ALA A 3 29.14 -20.19 -79.60
N THR A 4 28.09 -20.47 -78.81
CA THR A 4 27.53 -19.90 -77.55
C THR A 4 28.55 -19.78 -76.38
N PRO A 5 28.28 -19.17 -75.17
CA PRO A 5 27.03 -19.05 -74.36
C PRO A 5 26.81 -17.66 -73.69
N GLY A 6 25.69 -17.26 -73.07
CA GLY A 6 24.91 -17.83 -71.97
C GLY A 6 25.27 -17.15 -70.64
N PHE A 7 24.49 -16.15 -70.20
CA PHE A 7 24.59 -15.58 -68.85
C PHE A 7 23.28 -15.77 -68.09
N ALA A 8 23.38 -16.48 -66.98
CA ALA A 8 22.32 -16.85 -66.08
C ALA A 8 21.71 -15.63 -65.35
N ARG A 9 20.39 -15.64 -65.19
CA ARG A 9 19.67 -14.74 -64.27
C ARG A 9 19.94 -15.17 -62.84
N ILE A 10 20.64 -14.35 -62.06
CA ILE A 10 20.74 -14.50 -60.61
C ILE A 10 19.45 -13.92 -60.01
N LEU A 11 18.60 -14.81 -59.49
CA LEU A 11 17.45 -14.44 -58.67
C LEU A 11 17.95 -14.26 -57.23
N VAL A 12 18.05 -13.02 -56.76
CA VAL A 12 18.32 -12.74 -55.33
C VAL A 12 17.02 -12.96 -54.58
N LEU A 13 16.90 -14.10 -53.89
CA LEU A 13 15.87 -14.31 -52.87
C LEU A 13 16.24 -13.47 -51.64
N LEU A 14 15.51 -12.37 -51.41
CA LEU A 14 15.46 -11.73 -50.10
C LEU A 14 14.70 -12.65 -49.14
N SER A 15 15.42 -13.40 -48.33
CA SER A 15 14.88 -14.04 -47.14
C SER A 15 14.54 -12.94 -46.12
N ALA A 16 13.24 -12.65 -45.97
CA ALA A 16 12.75 -11.85 -44.87
C ALA A 16 13.02 -12.61 -43.57
N LEU A 17 13.99 -12.16 -42.77
CA LEU A 17 14.12 -12.57 -41.39
C LEU A 17 12.89 -12.02 -40.64
N ALA A 18 11.90 -12.88 -40.40
CA ALA A 18 10.89 -12.61 -39.40
C ALA A 18 11.60 -12.55 -38.04
N ALA A 19 11.90 -11.35 -37.57
CA ALA A 19 12.33 -11.15 -36.20
C ALA A 19 11.14 -11.55 -35.31
N SER A 20 11.24 -12.72 -34.69
CA SER A 20 10.32 -13.10 -33.62
C SER A 20 10.50 -12.07 -32.51
N ALA A 21 9.55 -11.15 -32.37
CA ALA A 21 9.45 -10.32 -31.18
C ALA A 21 9.30 -11.28 -30.00
N ALA A 22 10.36 -11.41 -29.20
CA ALA A 22 10.22 -12.05 -27.89
C ALA A 22 9.08 -11.32 -27.17
N PRO A 23 8.14 -12.03 -26.52
CA PRO A 23 7.14 -11.36 -25.71
C PRO A 23 7.90 -10.48 -24.71
N ALA A 24 7.62 -9.17 -24.71
CA ALA A 24 8.13 -8.30 -23.66
C ALA A 24 7.72 -8.95 -22.35
N LEU A 25 8.70 -9.37 -21.53
CA LEU A 25 8.42 -9.78 -20.16
C LEU A 25 7.60 -8.64 -19.57
N ALA A 26 6.41 -8.94 -19.04
CA ALA A 26 5.70 -7.95 -18.25
C ALA A 26 6.68 -7.44 -17.19
N ALA A 27 6.95 -6.14 -17.18
CA ALA A 27 7.85 -5.54 -16.21
C ALA A 27 7.39 -5.97 -14.81
N GLY A 28 8.32 -6.49 -14.01
CA GLY A 28 8.02 -6.92 -12.65
C GLY A 28 7.57 -5.75 -11.77
N PRO A 29 7.11 -6.02 -10.55
CA PRO A 29 6.87 -4.95 -9.58
C PRO A 29 8.12 -4.08 -9.40
N LYS A 30 7.90 -2.79 -9.14
CA LYS A 30 8.94 -1.80 -8.89
C LYS A 30 8.86 -1.26 -7.47
N ALA A 31 10.01 -0.88 -6.92
CA ALA A 31 10.12 -0.05 -5.74
C ALA A 31 10.59 1.37 -6.12
N TYR A 32 9.96 2.39 -5.53
CA TYR A 32 10.25 3.80 -5.76
C TYR A 32 10.87 4.40 -4.51
N VAL A 33 12.09 4.91 -4.64
CA VAL A 33 12.91 5.39 -3.51
C VAL A 33 13.18 6.88 -3.66
N GLY A 34 12.69 7.70 -2.73
CA GLY A 34 12.91 9.14 -2.73
C GLY A 34 14.31 9.49 -2.25
N ASN A 35 15.15 9.99 -3.16
CA ASN A 35 16.50 10.46 -2.87
C ASN A 35 16.42 11.94 -2.43
N PHE A 36 16.29 12.16 -1.13
CA PHE A 36 15.90 13.45 -0.57
C PHE A 36 16.79 14.62 -1.02
N LYS A 37 18.11 14.41 -1.06
CA LYS A 37 19.07 15.47 -1.41
C LYS A 37 19.20 15.70 -2.92
N ASP A 38 18.88 14.70 -3.73
CA ASP A 38 19.06 14.77 -5.19
C ASP A 38 17.83 15.29 -5.92
N SER A 39 16.68 15.38 -5.24
CA SER A 39 15.39 15.70 -5.90
C SER A 39 15.05 14.71 -7.00
N THR A 40 15.33 13.43 -6.75
CA THR A 40 15.05 12.33 -7.68
C THR A 40 14.39 11.15 -6.97
N VAL A 41 13.79 10.26 -7.75
CA VAL A 41 13.33 8.94 -7.32
C VAL A 41 14.12 7.86 -8.04
N SER A 42 14.76 6.96 -7.29
CA SER A 42 15.32 5.73 -7.87
C SER A 42 14.21 4.70 -8.04
N VAL A 43 14.11 4.09 -9.22
CA VAL A 43 13.15 3.02 -9.52
C VAL A 43 13.92 1.70 -9.55
N ILE A 44 13.59 0.78 -8.65
CA ILE A 44 14.21 -0.54 -8.55
C ILE A 44 13.23 -1.58 -9.10
N ASP A 45 13.66 -2.42 -10.04
CA ASP A 45 12.90 -3.63 -10.39
C ASP A 45 13.08 -4.66 -9.27
N THR A 46 11.99 -5.10 -8.65
CA THR A 46 12.06 -5.95 -7.45
C THR A 46 12.41 -7.41 -7.75
N GLY A 47 12.34 -7.83 -9.01
CA GLY A 47 12.71 -9.19 -9.42
C GLY A 47 14.21 -9.32 -9.67
N THR A 48 14.80 -8.29 -10.28
CA THR A 48 16.24 -8.24 -10.59
C THR A 48 17.07 -7.49 -9.55
N GLU A 49 16.41 -6.80 -8.62
CA GLU A 49 16.99 -6.01 -7.53
C GLU A 49 18.01 -4.98 -8.06
N ARG A 50 17.66 -4.32 -9.16
CA ARG A 50 18.49 -3.31 -9.83
C ARG A 50 17.71 -2.03 -10.07
N VAL A 51 18.42 -0.91 -9.99
CA VAL A 51 17.90 0.39 -10.43
C VAL A 51 17.71 0.36 -11.94
N VAL A 52 16.48 0.57 -12.40
CA VAL A 52 16.09 0.60 -13.82
C VAL A 52 15.82 2.02 -14.33
N ALA A 53 15.57 2.98 -13.43
CA ALA A 53 15.43 4.39 -13.77
C ALA A 53 15.78 5.30 -12.58
N THR A 54 16.09 6.56 -12.90
CA THR A 54 16.18 7.65 -11.95
C THR A 54 15.35 8.82 -12.47
N VAL A 55 14.31 9.18 -11.74
CA VAL A 55 13.26 10.11 -12.17
C VAL A 55 13.42 11.44 -11.44
N PRO A 56 13.70 12.56 -12.12
CA PRO A 56 13.65 13.88 -11.50
C PRO A 56 12.24 14.21 -11.00
N VAL A 57 12.14 14.73 -9.77
CA VAL A 57 10.86 15.09 -9.12
C VAL A 57 10.98 16.44 -8.41
N ALA A 58 9.89 16.89 -7.79
CA ALA A 58 9.90 18.06 -6.92
C ALA A 58 10.95 17.95 -5.80
N ALA A 59 11.55 19.09 -5.44
CA ALA A 59 12.69 19.14 -4.53
C ALA A 59 12.37 18.58 -3.13
N GLY A 60 13.27 17.77 -2.59
CA GLY A 60 13.12 17.14 -1.27
C GLY A 60 12.00 16.09 -1.21
N PRO A 61 12.07 15.00 -2.01
CA PRO A 61 11.07 13.93 -1.98
C PRO A 61 10.95 13.33 -0.58
N ASP A 62 9.78 13.44 0.04
CA ASP A 62 9.56 13.11 1.47
C ASP A 62 8.47 12.05 1.68
N GLY A 63 7.31 12.22 1.02
CA GLY A 63 6.23 11.24 0.96
C GLY A 63 6.17 10.56 -0.41
N ILE A 64 5.90 9.25 -0.43
CA ILE A 64 5.67 8.45 -1.64
C ILE A 64 4.47 7.54 -1.40
N VAL A 65 3.49 7.57 -2.29
CA VAL A 65 2.35 6.63 -2.29
C VAL A 65 2.11 6.14 -3.72
N ILE A 66 1.92 4.83 -3.86
CA ILE A 66 1.50 4.20 -5.11
C ILE A 66 -0.02 4.09 -5.10
N GLY A 67 -0.66 4.53 -6.18
CA GLY A 67 -2.11 4.42 -6.34
C GLY A 67 -2.59 2.97 -6.46
N PRO A 68 -3.86 2.68 -6.14
CA PRO A 68 -4.42 1.34 -6.26
C PRO A 68 -4.45 0.83 -7.71
N ASP A 69 -4.40 1.73 -8.69
CA ASP A 69 -4.22 1.42 -10.11
C ASP A 69 -2.84 0.83 -10.45
N ARG A 70 -1.88 0.94 -9.52
CA ARG A 70 -0.45 0.59 -9.65
C ARG A 70 0.26 1.32 -10.79
N ARG A 71 -0.38 2.31 -11.40
CA ARG A 71 0.13 3.10 -12.53
C ARG A 71 0.60 4.48 -12.09
N SER A 72 -0.01 5.03 -11.04
CA SER A 72 0.27 6.38 -10.57
C SER A 72 1.10 6.32 -9.29
N VAL A 73 2.24 7.00 -9.25
CA VAL A 73 3.08 7.14 -8.04
C VAL A 73 3.20 8.61 -7.68
N PHE A 74 2.72 8.98 -6.50
CA PHE A 74 2.70 10.37 -6.04
C PHE A 74 3.85 10.60 -5.08
N VAL A 75 4.59 11.69 -5.31
CA VAL A 75 5.81 12.04 -4.57
C VAL A 75 5.75 13.50 -4.16
N SER A 76 5.73 13.79 -2.87
CA SER A 76 5.71 15.16 -2.36
C SER A 76 7.12 15.74 -2.31
N GLY A 77 7.29 16.99 -2.75
CA GLY A 77 8.55 17.72 -2.61
C GLY A 77 8.52 18.70 -1.45
N SER A 78 9.06 18.32 -0.30
CA SER A 78 9.10 19.13 0.93
C SER A 78 9.92 20.43 0.80
N GLY A 79 10.84 20.50 -0.16
CA GLY A 79 11.57 21.71 -0.55
C GLY A 79 10.89 22.52 -1.65
N ALA A 80 9.68 22.14 -2.05
CA ALA A 80 8.91 22.74 -3.14
C ALA A 80 7.46 23.04 -2.70
N SER A 81 6.58 23.31 -3.67
CA SER A 81 5.15 23.51 -3.45
C SER A 81 4.27 22.46 -4.16
N ALA A 82 4.86 21.32 -4.54
CA ALA A 82 4.22 20.40 -5.47
C ALA A 82 4.33 18.92 -5.08
N VAL A 83 3.36 18.15 -5.56
CA VAL A 83 3.42 16.68 -5.66
C VAL A 83 3.70 16.30 -7.11
N SER A 84 4.75 15.53 -7.35
CA SER A 84 5.02 14.91 -8.65
C SER A 84 4.22 13.61 -8.78
N GLU A 85 3.53 13.42 -9.89
CA GLU A 85 2.87 12.17 -10.25
C GLU A 85 3.69 11.48 -11.34
N ILE A 86 4.25 10.31 -11.02
CA ILE A 86 5.04 9.47 -11.91
C ILE A 86 4.12 8.40 -12.53
N ASP A 87 4.19 8.25 -13.85
CA ASP A 87 3.61 7.11 -14.56
C ASP A 87 4.55 5.91 -14.45
N ALA A 88 4.10 4.86 -13.76
CA ALA A 88 4.87 3.65 -13.48
C ALA A 88 5.13 2.75 -14.71
N ALA A 89 4.39 2.93 -15.80
CA ALA A 89 4.65 2.21 -17.04
C ALA A 89 5.84 2.82 -17.79
N THR A 90 6.01 4.14 -17.69
CA THR A 90 7.06 4.88 -18.41
C THR A 90 8.23 5.35 -17.54
N ASP A 91 8.09 5.29 -16.21
CA ASP A 91 9.01 5.84 -15.21
C ASP A 91 9.35 7.31 -15.46
N ARG A 92 8.32 8.11 -15.76
CA ARG A 92 8.46 9.56 -15.98
C ARG A 92 7.39 10.31 -15.20
N VAL A 93 7.73 11.52 -14.77
CA VAL A 93 6.74 12.45 -14.23
C VAL A 93 5.72 12.77 -15.32
N ALA A 94 4.48 12.35 -15.12
CA ALA A 94 3.35 12.67 -15.98
C ALA A 94 2.81 14.07 -15.65
N ARG A 95 2.79 14.45 -14.37
CA ARG A 95 2.22 15.71 -13.88
C ARG A 95 2.91 16.23 -12.63
N SER A 96 2.80 17.55 -12.43
CA SER A 96 3.14 18.22 -11.18
C SER A 96 1.89 18.94 -10.67
N ILE A 97 1.46 18.61 -9.44
CA ILE A 97 0.24 19.13 -8.82
C ILE A 97 0.66 20.14 -7.75
N ASP A 98 0.26 21.40 -7.92
CA ASP A 98 0.46 22.43 -6.89
C ASP A 98 -0.46 22.16 -5.71
N VAL A 99 0.14 22.07 -4.52
CA VAL A 99 -0.55 21.76 -3.27
C VAL A 99 -0.28 22.79 -2.19
N GLY A 100 0.61 23.75 -2.41
CA GLY A 100 1.10 24.70 -1.40
C GLY A 100 2.45 24.31 -0.79
N LYS A 101 2.96 25.14 0.12
CA LYS A 101 4.38 25.13 0.52
C LYS A 101 4.73 23.94 1.41
N GLY A 102 5.82 23.25 1.07
CA GLY A 102 6.41 22.20 1.89
C GLY A 102 5.50 21.00 2.13
N PRO A 103 4.97 20.35 1.07
CA PRO A 103 4.24 19.10 1.23
C PRO A 103 5.17 17.99 1.76
N GLN A 104 4.73 17.28 2.79
CA GLN A 104 5.47 16.21 3.46
C GLN A 104 4.73 14.87 3.26
N GLY A 105 4.15 14.29 4.30
CA GLY A 105 3.45 13.01 4.23
C GLY A 105 2.27 13.00 3.26
N LEU A 106 2.09 11.85 2.62
CA LEU A 106 1.03 11.55 1.68
C LEU A 106 0.23 10.35 2.19
N ALA A 107 -1.09 10.38 2.00
CA ALA A 107 -1.96 9.23 2.19
C ALA A 107 -3.05 9.21 1.12
N MET A 108 -3.38 8.04 0.58
CA MET A 108 -4.37 7.93 -0.48
C MET A 108 -5.53 7.04 -0.04
N THR A 109 -6.75 7.43 -0.39
CA THR A 109 -7.92 6.59 -0.19
C THR A 109 -7.82 5.32 -1.02
N ALA A 110 -8.41 4.23 -0.54
CA ALA A 110 -8.29 2.93 -1.19
C ALA A 110 -8.96 2.87 -2.59
N ASP A 111 -9.92 3.75 -2.93
CA ASP A 111 -10.39 3.96 -4.31
C ASP A 111 -9.42 4.74 -5.20
N GLY A 112 -8.40 5.34 -4.62
CA GLY A 112 -7.47 6.22 -5.32
C GLY A 112 -8.06 7.58 -5.65
N LYS A 113 -9.28 7.91 -5.19
CA LYS A 113 -9.97 9.16 -5.55
C LYS A 113 -9.33 10.39 -4.88
N TRP A 114 -8.90 10.23 -3.63
CA TRP A 114 -8.37 11.32 -2.84
C TRP A 114 -6.94 11.03 -2.41
N LEU A 115 -6.04 11.95 -2.76
CA LEU A 115 -4.72 12.04 -2.17
C LEU A 115 -4.74 13.15 -1.11
N LEU A 116 -4.49 12.78 0.14
CA LEU A 116 -4.29 13.72 1.24
C LEU A 116 -2.82 14.07 1.32
N VAL A 117 -2.55 15.37 1.44
CA VAL A 117 -1.20 15.92 1.49
C VAL A 117 -1.05 16.74 2.75
N ALA A 118 -0.07 16.40 3.60
CA ALA A 118 0.33 17.22 4.73
C ALA A 118 1.14 18.42 4.20
N VAL A 119 0.53 19.61 4.13
CA VAL A 119 1.19 20.81 3.61
C VAL A 119 1.76 21.59 4.79
N ASN A 120 2.96 21.20 5.23
CA ASN A 120 3.57 21.67 6.47
C ASN A 120 3.74 23.20 6.53
N GLY A 121 4.16 23.79 5.41
CA GLY A 121 4.42 25.22 5.30
C GLY A 121 3.16 26.09 5.32
N ASP A 122 1.99 25.50 5.07
CA ASP A 122 0.69 26.19 4.98
C ASP A 122 -0.26 25.83 6.14
N ASP A 123 0.17 25.02 7.11
CA ASP A 123 -0.63 24.62 8.28
C ASP A 123 -2.02 24.03 7.88
N ARG A 124 -2.01 23.13 6.89
CA ARG A 124 -3.21 22.44 6.40
C ARG A 124 -2.94 21.07 5.82
N VAL A 125 -3.99 20.23 5.82
CA VAL A 125 -4.08 19.06 4.95
C VAL A 125 -4.84 19.43 3.69
N ALA A 126 -4.24 19.19 2.52
CA ALA A 126 -4.90 19.36 1.23
C ALA A 126 -5.50 18.03 0.74
N PHE A 127 -6.73 18.08 0.24
CA PHE A 127 -7.41 16.97 -0.42
C PHE A 127 -7.30 17.18 -1.93
N VAL A 128 -6.44 16.42 -2.58
CA VAL A 128 -6.26 16.41 -4.03
C VAL A 128 -7.22 15.41 -4.64
N ASP A 129 -8.05 15.86 -5.58
CA ASP A 129 -8.86 14.99 -6.43
C ASP A 129 -7.95 14.44 -7.54
N THR A 130 -7.74 13.13 -7.57
CA THR A 130 -6.82 12.49 -8.52
C THR A 130 -7.35 12.48 -9.95
N SER A 131 -8.66 12.65 -10.16
CA SER A 131 -9.26 12.74 -11.48
C SER A 131 -9.21 14.16 -12.06
N ALA A 132 -9.28 15.16 -11.18
CA ALA A 132 -9.17 16.57 -11.57
C ALA A 132 -7.73 17.11 -11.50
N HIS A 133 -6.80 16.33 -10.91
CA HIS A 133 -5.39 16.67 -10.74
C HIS A 133 -5.15 17.99 -9.98
N GLY A 134 -5.93 18.24 -8.93
CA GLY A 134 -5.86 19.49 -8.19
C GLY A 134 -6.46 19.44 -6.79
N VAL A 135 -6.14 20.43 -5.97
CA VAL A 135 -6.68 20.57 -4.62
C VAL A 135 -8.18 20.91 -4.70
N SER A 136 -9.02 20.04 -4.13
CA SER A 136 -10.48 20.22 -4.05
C SER A 136 -10.92 20.86 -2.74
N ALA A 137 -10.21 20.59 -1.65
CA ALA A 137 -10.48 21.18 -0.34
C ALA A 137 -9.25 21.12 0.56
N THR A 138 -9.35 21.83 1.68
CA THR A 138 -8.30 21.89 2.69
C THR A 138 -8.90 21.85 4.08
N VAL A 139 -8.18 21.24 5.02
CA VAL A 139 -8.53 21.20 6.44
C VAL A 139 -7.39 21.83 7.23
N PRO A 140 -7.63 22.87 8.06
CA PRO A 140 -6.58 23.44 8.90
C PRO A 140 -6.05 22.40 9.88
N VAL A 141 -4.74 22.19 9.85
CA VAL A 141 -4.01 21.33 10.78
C VAL A 141 -2.64 21.98 10.94
N PRO A 142 -2.22 22.38 12.14
CA PRO A 142 -0.94 23.06 12.31
C PRO A 142 0.22 22.07 12.10
N LYS A 143 1.26 22.52 11.38
CA LYS A 143 2.52 21.80 11.11
C LYS A 143 2.33 20.29 10.87
N PRO A 144 1.50 19.88 9.90
CA PRO A 144 1.23 18.48 9.63
C PRO A 144 2.50 17.83 9.06
N HIS A 145 2.79 16.60 9.47
CA HIS A 145 3.96 15.84 9.04
C HIS A 145 3.58 14.59 8.26
N THR A 146 2.95 13.60 8.89
CA THR A 146 2.44 12.37 8.25
C THR A 146 0.94 12.22 8.42
N ILE A 147 0.33 11.40 7.55
CA ILE A 147 -1.11 11.12 7.53
C ILE A 147 -1.30 9.62 7.43
N ALA A 148 -2.21 9.07 8.21
CA ALA A 148 -2.71 7.70 8.08
C ALA A 148 -4.23 7.72 7.91
N ILE A 149 -4.75 7.06 6.87
CA ILE A 149 -6.19 6.89 6.67
C ILE A 149 -6.58 5.56 7.31
N ARG A 150 -7.58 5.59 8.19
CA ARG A 150 -8.12 4.40 8.83
C ARG A 150 -8.64 3.43 7.76
N PRO A 151 -8.45 2.09 7.89
CA PRO A 151 -8.80 1.14 6.84
C PRO A 151 -10.27 1.19 6.36
N ASP A 152 -11.21 1.61 7.21
CA ASP A 152 -12.61 1.81 6.82
C ASP A 152 -12.88 3.09 6.00
N GLY A 153 -11.85 3.92 5.78
CA GLY A 153 -11.89 5.16 5.02
C GLY A 153 -12.64 6.31 5.70
N ARG A 154 -13.07 6.16 6.96
CA ARG A 154 -13.94 7.14 7.62
C ARG A 154 -13.17 8.28 8.28
N GLN A 155 -11.96 8.00 8.76
CA GLN A 155 -11.15 8.97 9.48
C GLN A 155 -9.71 8.96 8.96
N ALA A 156 -9.07 10.12 8.97
CA ALA A 156 -7.63 10.26 8.81
C ALA A 156 -7.01 10.84 10.08
N TYR A 157 -5.88 10.29 10.50
CA TYR A 157 -5.09 10.77 11.62
C TYR A 157 -3.87 11.47 11.06
N VAL A 158 -3.63 12.70 11.51
CA VAL A 158 -2.56 13.56 11.04
C VAL A 158 -1.62 13.85 12.19
N ALA A 159 -0.33 13.60 12.00
CA ALA A 159 0.72 13.97 12.95
C ALA A 159 0.93 15.49 12.89
N SER A 160 0.51 16.22 13.93
CA SER A 160 0.82 17.64 14.11
C SER A 160 2.12 17.80 14.88
N GLN A 161 3.07 18.52 14.28
CA GLN A 161 4.35 18.89 14.89
C GLN A 161 4.36 20.34 15.36
N GLU A 162 3.21 20.92 15.68
CA GLU A 162 3.13 22.30 16.17
C GLU A 162 4.02 22.47 17.43
N PRO A 163 5.02 23.38 17.40
CA PRO A 163 5.92 23.56 18.53
C PRO A 163 5.15 23.88 19.82
N GLY A 164 5.29 23.02 20.83
CA GLY A 164 4.61 23.15 22.12
C GLY A 164 3.18 22.58 22.17
N HIS A 165 2.62 22.17 21.03
CA HIS A 165 1.24 21.68 20.90
C HIS A 165 1.16 20.43 20.01
N PHE A 166 2.06 19.46 20.25
CA PHE A 166 2.07 18.21 19.50
C PHE A 166 0.76 17.44 19.68
N ALA A 167 0.22 16.89 18.59
CA ALA A 167 -1.04 16.15 18.63
C ALA A 167 -1.19 15.17 17.47
N LEU A 168 -2.09 14.20 17.63
CA LEU A 168 -2.78 13.57 16.50
C LEU A 168 -4.06 14.36 16.22
N VAL A 169 -4.18 14.92 15.03
CA VAL A 169 -5.39 15.62 14.58
C VAL A 169 -6.21 14.66 13.74
N VAL A 170 -7.44 14.38 14.18
CA VAL A 170 -8.33 13.42 13.52
C VAL A 170 -9.32 14.17 12.64
N ILE A 171 -9.32 13.83 11.36
CA ILE A 171 -10.20 14.39 10.34
C ILE A 171 -11.27 13.36 9.98
N ASP A 172 -12.54 13.77 9.97
CA ASP A 172 -13.61 12.98 9.35
C ASP A 172 -13.57 13.16 7.83
N MET A 173 -13.48 12.04 7.11
CA MET A 173 -13.24 12.01 5.68
C MET A 173 -14.44 12.45 4.85
N ALA A 174 -15.66 12.30 5.38
CA ALA A 174 -16.88 12.66 4.67
C ALA A 174 -17.17 14.16 4.76
N THR A 175 -17.01 14.73 5.96
CA THR A 175 -17.26 16.15 6.25
C THR A 175 -16.05 17.03 6.03
N ARG A 176 -14.84 16.45 5.95
CA ARG A 176 -13.55 17.16 5.88
C ARG A 176 -13.39 18.14 7.04
N ALA A 177 -13.75 17.69 8.24
CA ALA A 177 -13.67 18.48 9.45
C ALA A 177 -12.78 17.79 10.49
N VAL A 178 -12.07 18.59 11.30
CA VAL A 178 -11.38 18.08 12.48
C VAL A 178 -12.44 17.66 13.51
N VAL A 179 -12.40 16.40 13.94
CA VAL A 179 -13.36 15.85 14.91
C VAL A 179 -12.78 15.70 16.31
N THR A 180 -11.46 15.50 16.43
CA THR A 180 -10.78 15.49 17.72
C THR A 180 -9.29 15.75 17.54
N GLN A 181 -8.64 16.14 18.63
CA GLN A 181 -7.20 16.23 18.73
C GLN A 181 -6.74 15.46 19.97
N ILE A 182 -5.74 14.62 19.80
CA ILE A 182 -5.18 13.78 20.87
C ILE A 182 -3.81 14.35 21.20
N PRO A 183 -3.64 15.02 22.36
CA PRO A 183 -2.37 15.63 22.74
C PRO A 183 -1.24 14.61 22.86
N LEU A 184 -0.04 15.03 22.48
CA LEU A 184 1.21 14.26 22.60
C LEU A 184 2.24 15.07 23.37
N ASP A 185 3.09 14.38 24.12
CA ASP A 185 4.18 14.99 24.89
C ASP A 185 5.42 15.29 24.02
N LYS A 186 5.53 14.63 22.87
CA LYS A 186 6.68 14.69 21.97
C LYS A 186 6.25 14.79 20.50
N PRO A 187 7.13 15.28 19.60
CA PRO A 187 6.81 15.41 18.19
C PRO A 187 6.47 14.03 17.57
N PRO A 188 5.27 13.85 16.99
CA PRO A 188 4.95 12.65 16.22
C PRO A 188 5.75 12.61 14.92
N ARG A 189 6.17 11.41 14.50
CA ARG A 189 6.87 11.19 13.24
C ARG A 189 6.00 10.42 12.27
N ASP A 190 5.79 9.14 12.53
CA ASP A 190 5.11 8.23 11.60
C ASP A 190 3.88 7.61 12.23
N LEU A 191 2.88 7.35 11.39
CA LEU A 191 1.57 6.84 11.75
C LEU A 191 1.22 5.69 10.82
N GLU A 192 0.76 4.57 11.37
CA GLU A 192 0.25 3.47 10.55
C GLU A 192 -0.81 2.66 11.30
N PHE A 193 -1.90 2.32 10.62
CA PHE A 193 -2.92 1.43 11.17
C PHE A 193 -2.54 -0.04 10.97
N ASP A 194 -2.97 -0.90 11.89
CA ASP A 194 -3.11 -2.31 11.55
C ASP A 194 -4.17 -2.54 10.45
N ALA A 195 -4.20 -3.76 9.93
CA ALA A 195 -5.03 -4.11 8.79
C ALA A 195 -6.53 -3.93 9.05
N ASP A 196 -6.99 -4.19 10.27
CA ASP A 196 -8.39 -4.06 10.66
C ASP A 196 -8.74 -2.70 11.29
N GLY A 197 -7.74 -1.83 11.50
CA GLY A 197 -7.90 -0.47 11.99
C GLY A 197 -8.20 -0.39 13.49
N LYS A 198 -7.96 -1.46 14.25
CA LYS A 198 -8.14 -1.49 15.71
C LYS A 198 -6.96 -0.91 16.48
N ALA A 199 -5.79 -0.80 15.86
CA ALA A 199 -4.62 -0.16 16.44
C ALA A 199 -4.01 0.84 15.47
N LEU A 200 -3.68 2.02 15.99
CA LEU A 200 -2.81 2.99 15.34
C LEU A 200 -1.45 2.95 16.01
N TYR A 201 -0.42 2.64 15.24
CA TYR A 201 0.97 2.68 15.66
C TYR A 201 1.55 4.05 15.34
N LEU A 202 2.27 4.62 16.31
CA LEU A 202 2.85 5.96 16.23
C LEU A 202 4.29 5.95 16.72
N THR A 203 5.18 6.62 16.01
CA THR A 203 6.54 6.90 16.51
C THR A 203 6.65 8.34 17.01
N LEU A 204 7.32 8.53 18.14
CA LEU A 204 7.55 9.83 18.76
C LEU A 204 9.06 10.13 18.77
N ALA A 205 9.43 11.36 18.41
CA ALA A 205 10.83 11.78 18.40
C ALA A 205 11.45 11.62 19.80
N GLY A 206 12.58 10.92 19.89
CA GLY A 206 13.27 10.68 21.17
C GLY A 206 12.54 9.70 22.11
N VAL A 207 11.66 8.85 21.57
CA VAL A 207 11.08 7.71 22.28
C VAL A 207 11.58 6.43 21.63
N ALA A 208 12.23 5.57 22.42
CA ALA A 208 12.74 4.28 21.95
C ALA A 208 11.64 3.20 21.92
N ALA A 209 10.45 3.56 21.46
CA ALA A 209 9.31 2.66 21.39
C ALA A 209 8.27 3.15 20.39
N VAL A 210 7.54 2.22 19.78
CA VAL A 210 6.32 2.53 19.02
C VAL A 210 5.15 2.61 19.99
N GLN A 211 4.44 3.73 19.98
CA GLN A 211 3.21 3.92 20.74
C GLN A 211 2.05 3.22 20.04
N VAL A 212 1.09 2.71 20.80
CA VAL A 212 -0.09 2.02 20.27
C VAL A 212 -1.33 2.70 20.83
N LEU A 213 -2.16 3.26 19.94
CA LEU A 213 -3.43 3.88 20.26
C LEU A 213 -4.58 2.99 19.80
N ASP A 214 -5.60 2.81 20.63
CA ASP A 214 -6.90 2.30 20.21
C ASP A 214 -7.73 3.45 19.59
N PRO A 215 -8.00 3.45 18.27
CA PRO A 215 -8.74 4.52 17.60
C PRO A 215 -10.22 4.58 17.97
N ALA A 216 -10.80 3.52 18.53
CA ALA A 216 -12.19 3.51 18.96
C ALA A 216 -12.39 4.24 20.29
N THR A 217 -11.38 4.21 21.17
CA THR A 217 -11.44 4.77 22.53
C THR A 217 -10.50 5.96 22.75
N ASN A 218 -9.56 6.20 21.83
CA ASN A 218 -8.43 7.11 21.95
C ASN A 218 -7.57 6.85 23.21
N GLN A 219 -7.51 5.60 23.65
CA GLN A 219 -6.68 5.18 24.78
C GLN A 219 -5.36 4.60 24.31
N TRP A 220 -4.29 4.93 25.04
CA TRP A 220 -2.96 4.38 24.81
C TRP A 220 -2.85 2.99 25.43
N GLY A 221 -2.41 2.02 24.62
CA GLY A 221 -2.00 0.70 25.07
C GLY A 221 -0.54 0.68 25.53
N ALA A 222 -0.06 -0.49 25.96
CA ALA A 222 1.37 -0.66 26.19
C ALA A 222 2.14 -0.47 24.86
N PRO A 223 3.30 0.21 24.88
CA PRO A 223 4.07 0.43 23.68
C PRO A 223 4.79 -0.86 23.22
N VAL A 224 5.28 -0.86 21.99
CA VAL A 224 6.23 -1.87 21.48
C VAL A 224 7.65 -1.35 21.76
N PRO A 225 8.42 -1.99 22.65
CA PRO A 225 9.80 -1.60 22.89
C PRO A 225 10.63 -1.76 21.62
N THR A 226 11.45 -0.76 21.32
CA THR A 226 12.37 -0.76 20.18
C THR A 226 13.74 -0.24 20.62
N GLY A 227 14.62 0.08 19.66
CA GLY A 227 15.79 0.91 19.92
C GLY A 227 15.53 2.40 19.66
N VAL A 228 16.61 3.17 19.58
CA VAL A 228 16.55 4.63 19.40
C VAL A 228 16.07 5.00 18.00
N SER A 229 15.13 5.95 17.93
CA SER A 229 14.59 6.53 16.70
C SER A 229 13.91 5.50 15.77
N PRO A 230 12.82 4.87 16.23
CA PRO A 230 12.03 3.96 15.40
C PRO A 230 11.22 4.73 14.33
N HIS A 231 11.06 4.10 13.18
CA HIS A 231 10.19 4.49 12.08
C HIS A 231 9.34 3.28 11.68
N ILE A 232 8.05 3.49 11.48
CA ILE A 232 7.11 2.41 11.14
C ILE A 232 6.54 2.64 9.75
N ALA A 233 6.42 1.58 8.98
CA ALA A 233 5.87 1.63 7.64
C ALA A 233 4.70 0.64 7.45
N GLN A 234 4.09 0.75 6.27
CA GLN A 234 2.72 0.37 5.94
C GLN A 234 2.26 -1.03 6.36
N ARG A 235 0.96 -1.12 6.68
CA ARG A 235 0.07 -2.28 6.82
C ARG A 235 0.71 -3.65 7.10
N PHE A 236 0.48 -4.13 8.33
CA PHE A 236 0.78 -5.51 8.77
C PHE A 236 -0.13 -6.60 8.17
N ALA A 237 -0.95 -6.28 7.17
CA ALA A 237 -2.04 -7.15 6.71
C ALA A 237 -1.60 -8.53 6.19
N ALA A 238 -0.35 -8.67 5.75
CA ALA A 238 0.21 -9.91 5.22
C ALA A 238 1.21 -10.60 6.16
N MET A 239 1.43 -10.08 7.37
CA MET A 239 2.47 -10.57 8.26
C MET A 239 1.91 -11.00 9.62
N ALA A 240 2.42 -12.12 10.13
CA ALA A 240 2.21 -12.53 11.52
C ALA A 240 2.96 -11.63 12.52
N SER A 241 3.86 -10.76 12.04
CA SER A 241 4.70 -9.88 12.84
C SER A 241 4.59 -8.44 12.36
N GLY A 242 4.64 -7.50 13.31
CA GLY A 242 4.89 -6.10 13.00
C GLY A 242 6.36 -5.86 12.67
N VAL A 243 6.65 -4.82 11.91
CA VAL A 243 7.98 -4.47 11.38
C VAL A 243 8.27 -3.00 11.63
N VAL A 244 9.45 -2.72 12.17
CA VAL A 244 9.89 -1.36 12.51
C VAL A 244 11.32 -1.17 12.01
N VAL A 245 11.59 -0.08 11.31
CA VAL A 245 12.97 0.38 11.10
C VAL A 245 13.44 1.05 12.38
N VAL A 246 14.63 0.72 12.88
CA VAL A 246 15.22 1.38 14.04
C VAL A 246 16.53 2.05 13.61
N GLN A 247 16.49 3.39 13.50
CA GLN A 247 17.55 4.15 12.85
C GLN A 247 18.88 4.12 13.63
N GLY A 248 18.82 4.28 14.96
CA GLY A 248 20.01 4.34 15.81
C GLY A 248 20.92 3.11 15.71
N PRO A 249 20.41 1.89 15.96
CA PRO A 249 21.18 0.65 15.83
C PRO A 249 21.38 0.19 14.38
N GLY A 250 20.64 0.75 13.40
CA GLY A 250 20.75 0.34 12.01
C GLY A 250 20.13 -1.03 11.75
N GLU A 251 18.90 -1.24 12.20
CA GLU A 251 18.22 -2.53 12.10
C GLU A 251 16.76 -2.41 11.65
N VAL A 252 16.21 -3.53 11.20
CA VAL A 252 14.78 -3.79 11.15
C VAL A 252 14.42 -4.74 12.28
N LEU A 253 13.46 -4.33 13.11
CA LEU A 253 12.91 -5.12 14.21
C LEU A 253 11.57 -5.73 13.81
N LEU A 254 11.45 -7.04 13.95
CA LEU A 254 10.18 -7.77 13.93
C LEU A 254 9.65 -7.92 15.35
N PHE A 255 8.36 -7.68 15.54
CA PHE A 255 7.66 -7.87 16.82
C PHE A 255 6.34 -8.62 16.64
N ASP A 256 5.85 -9.27 17.69
CA ASP A 256 4.52 -9.88 17.71
C ASP A 256 3.47 -8.80 18.03
N PRO A 257 2.47 -8.53 17.17
CA PRO A 257 1.46 -7.49 17.42
C PRO A 257 0.58 -7.75 18.65
N ALA A 258 0.36 -9.02 19.02
CA ALA A 258 -0.47 -9.39 20.16
C ALA A 258 0.28 -9.21 21.49
N THR A 259 1.54 -9.68 21.55
CA THR A 259 2.33 -9.63 22.80
C THR A 259 3.24 -8.40 22.90
N ARG A 260 3.48 -7.72 21.77
CA ARG A 260 4.42 -6.59 21.60
C ARG A 260 5.88 -6.96 21.87
N ALA A 261 6.17 -8.25 21.95
CA ALA A 261 7.52 -8.75 22.18
C ALA A 261 8.32 -8.70 20.90
N SER A 262 9.61 -8.36 21.02
CA SER A 262 10.58 -8.48 19.94
C SER A 262 10.77 -9.95 19.55
N VAL A 263 10.70 -10.23 18.26
CA VAL A 263 10.83 -11.57 17.67
C VAL A 263 12.22 -11.75 17.06
N ARG A 264 12.68 -10.77 16.29
CA ARG A 264 13.95 -10.84 15.55
C ARG A 264 14.41 -9.45 15.15
N SER A 265 15.70 -9.16 15.30
CA SER A 265 16.33 -7.99 14.67
C SER A 265 17.21 -8.41 13.50
N ILE A 266 17.24 -7.56 12.47
CA ILE A 266 17.99 -7.77 11.24
C ILE A 266 18.80 -6.49 10.98
N GLY A 267 20.13 -6.59 10.99
CA GLY A 267 20.99 -5.47 10.62
C GLY A 267 20.76 -5.05 9.17
N VAL A 268 20.66 -3.74 8.94
CA VAL A 268 20.53 -3.11 7.62
C VAL A 268 21.61 -2.03 7.44
N GLY A 269 21.51 -1.18 6.43
CA GLY A 269 22.47 -0.13 6.17
C GLY A 269 22.48 0.97 7.25
N LYS A 270 23.24 2.04 7.00
CA LYS A 270 23.44 3.12 7.99
C LYS A 270 22.25 4.08 7.99
N GLN A 271 21.79 4.43 9.19
CA GLN A 271 20.65 5.32 9.40
C GLN A 271 19.44 4.94 8.54
N PRO A 272 18.90 3.71 8.70
CA PRO A 272 17.71 3.31 7.99
C PRO A 272 16.55 4.24 8.38
N HIS A 273 15.75 4.65 7.40
CA HIS A 273 14.74 5.69 7.59
C HIS A 273 13.31 5.18 7.35
N TRP A 274 13.10 4.40 6.29
CA TRP A 274 11.78 3.85 5.94
C TRP A 274 11.90 2.46 5.33
N LEU A 275 10.82 1.67 5.36
CA LEU A 275 10.74 0.38 4.70
C LEU A 275 9.43 0.20 3.93
N ASP A 276 9.39 -0.77 3.02
CA ASP A 276 8.13 -1.33 2.51
C ASP A 276 8.32 -2.81 2.16
N LEU A 277 7.21 -3.53 2.02
CA LEU A 277 7.13 -4.98 1.95
C LEU A 277 6.65 -5.45 0.57
N SER A 278 7.06 -6.66 0.20
CA SER A 278 6.45 -7.39 -0.91
C SER A 278 4.98 -7.72 -0.58
N ALA A 279 4.18 -7.95 -1.62
CA ALA A 279 2.75 -8.27 -1.47
C ALA A 279 2.49 -9.50 -0.58
N ASP A 280 3.40 -10.48 -0.61
CA ASP A 280 3.33 -11.70 0.18
C ASP A 280 3.99 -11.59 1.57
N GLY A 281 4.51 -10.41 1.93
CA GLY A 281 5.16 -10.16 3.22
C GLY A 281 6.46 -10.93 3.44
N LYS A 282 7.06 -11.53 2.40
CA LYS A 282 8.29 -12.34 2.51
C LYS A 282 9.57 -11.55 2.33
N LYS A 283 9.52 -10.45 1.57
CA LYS A 283 10.66 -9.55 1.37
C LYS A 283 10.33 -8.17 1.88
N LEU A 284 11.36 -7.48 2.38
CA LEU A 284 11.29 -6.05 2.64
C LEU A 284 12.46 -5.32 2.00
N TRP A 285 12.21 -4.05 1.72
CA TRP A 285 13.20 -3.08 1.28
C TRP A 285 13.27 -1.97 2.31
N ALA A 286 14.45 -1.69 2.86
CA ALA A 286 14.69 -0.61 3.81
C ALA A 286 15.63 0.43 3.21
N SER A 287 15.17 1.68 3.11
CA SER A 287 15.98 2.82 2.68
C SER A 287 16.97 3.23 3.78
N ASN A 288 18.23 3.41 3.41
CA ASN A 288 19.32 3.73 4.34
C ASN A 288 19.89 5.12 4.04
N GLU A 289 19.45 6.13 4.79
CA GLU A 289 19.80 7.53 4.55
C GLU A 289 21.32 7.77 4.63
N GLY A 290 21.98 7.10 5.58
CA GLY A 290 23.39 7.31 5.89
C GLY A 290 24.36 6.51 5.01
N SER A 291 23.88 5.52 4.26
CA SER A 291 24.70 4.72 3.33
C SER A 291 24.33 4.87 1.85
N ASN A 292 23.31 5.66 1.52
CA ASN A 292 22.85 5.90 0.14
C ASN A 292 22.50 4.59 -0.61
N ASP A 293 21.90 3.64 0.09
CA ASP A 293 21.48 2.36 -0.46
C ASP A 293 20.12 1.92 0.11
N VAL A 294 19.59 0.85 -0.47
CA VAL A 294 18.40 0.15 0.01
C VAL A 294 18.81 -1.26 0.40
N SER A 295 18.57 -1.65 1.65
CA SER A 295 18.72 -3.04 2.09
C SER A 295 17.55 -3.87 1.59
N VAL A 296 17.84 -5.02 0.97
CA VAL A 296 16.86 -6.01 0.54
C VAL A 296 16.98 -7.23 1.45
N VAL A 297 15.90 -7.55 2.15
CA VAL A 297 15.89 -8.57 3.20
C VAL A 297 14.83 -9.62 2.89
N ASP A 298 15.23 -10.88 2.90
CA ASP A 298 14.32 -12.03 2.95
C ASP A 298 13.97 -12.35 4.41
N LEU A 299 12.69 -12.26 4.73
CA LEU A 299 12.16 -12.46 6.08
C LEU A 299 12.13 -13.94 6.49
N ALA A 300 12.07 -14.88 5.53
CA ALA A 300 12.22 -16.30 5.81
C ALA A 300 13.66 -16.66 6.24
N GLY A 301 14.62 -15.78 6.00
CA GLY A 301 16.05 -15.98 6.27
C GLY A 301 16.88 -15.93 5.01
N GLY A 302 18.20 -15.73 5.16
CA GLY A 302 19.13 -15.56 4.04
C GLY A 302 20.01 -14.31 4.20
N PRO A 303 21.03 -14.15 3.34
CA PRO A 303 21.88 -12.97 3.35
C PRO A 303 21.09 -11.76 2.87
N MET A 304 21.16 -10.67 3.63
CA MET A 304 20.78 -9.33 3.17
C MET A 304 21.84 -8.84 2.17
N HIS A 305 21.40 -8.09 1.17
CA HIS A 305 22.29 -7.31 0.31
C HIS A 305 21.72 -5.91 0.11
N THR A 306 22.50 -5.01 -0.49
CA THR A 306 22.06 -3.64 -0.74
C THR A 306 22.07 -3.27 -2.22
N VAL A 307 21.18 -2.36 -2.58
CA VAL A 307 21.08 -1.75 -3.90
C VAL A 307 21.42 -0.27 -3.75
N ALA A 308 22.50 0.18 -4.40
CA ALA A 308 22.89 1.59 -4.38
C ALA A 308 21.82 2.47 -5.04
N VAL A 309 21.50 3.60 -4.43
CA VAL A 309 20.54 4.60 -4.92
C VAL A 309 21.15 6.00 -4.80
N GLY A 310 20.34 7.04 -5.01
CA GLY A 310 20.79 8.43 -4.83
C GLY A 310 21.03 8.81 -3.36
N ASN A 311 21.35 10.07 -3.14
CA ASN A 311 21.77 10.58 -1.83
C ASN A 311 20.60 10.76 -0.85
N ALA A 312 20.83 10.34 0.40
CA ALA A 312 19.89 10.43 1.50
C ALA A 312 18.51 9.84 1.16
N PRO A 313 18.41 8.55 0.82
CA PRO A 313 17.12 7.92 0.55
C PRO A 313 16.29 7.86 1.84
N ARG A 314 15.10 8.46 1.84
CA ARG A 314 14.25 8.56 3.03
C ARG A 314 12.96 7.77 2.97
N LYS A 315 12.30 7.74 1.81
CA LYS A 315 11.01 7.06 1.63
C LYS A 315 11.13 6.01 0.54
N ILE A 316 10.48 4.89 0.75
CA ILE A 316 10.34 3.83 -0.25
C ILE A 316 8.90 3.35 -0.30
N ALA A 317 8.39 3.08 -1.50
CA ALA A 317 7.11 2.42 -1.73
C ALA A 317 7.29 1.30 -2.76
N VAL A 318 6.74 0.12 -2.49
CA VAL A 318 6.88 -1.10 -3.30
C VAL A 318 5.54 -1.42 -3.97
N GLN A 319 5.55 -1.59 -5.29
CA GLN A 319 4.41 -2.09 -6.02
C GLN A 319 4.12 -3.54 -5.61
N ARG A 320 2.87 -3.82 -5.29
CA ARG A 320 2.41 -5.14 -4.89
C ARG A 320 1.74 -5.81 -6.09
N THR A 321 2.32 -6.87 -6.68
CA THR A 321 1.66 -7.63 -7.77
C THR A 321 0.82 -8.78 -7.23
N GLY A 322 -0.48 -8.53 -7.04
CA GLY A 322 -1.53 -9.52 -6.71
C GLY A 322 -1.67 -9.83 -5.21
N ALA A 323 -2.86 -9.96 -4.62
CA ALA A 323 -4.23 -9.75 -5.09
C ALA A 323 -4.60 -8.26 -5.18
N SER A 324 -5.70 -7.95 -5.84
CA SER A 324 -6.31 -6.62 -5.82
C SER A 324 -6.51 -6.14 -4.37
N GLU A 325 -5.76 -5.12 -3.94
CA GLU A 325 -6.37 -4.15 -3.02
C GLU A 325 -7.44 -3.46 -3.85
N GLY A 326 -8.67 -3.95 -3.71
CA GLY A 326 -9.81 -3.44 -4.46
C GLY A 326 -9.96 -1.96 -4.19
N ALA A 327 -10.06 -1.19 -5.28
CA ALA A 327 -10.55 0.16 -5.28
C ALA A 327 -11.79 0.26 -4.38
N HIS A 328 -11.70 0.93 -3.23
CA HIS A 328 -12.83 1.14 -2.33
C HIS A 328 -13.67 2.33 -2.76
N ALA A 329 -14.45 2.17 -3.82
CA ALA A 329 -15.61 3.01 -4.09
C ALA A 329 -16.70 2.17 -4.76
N GLY A 330 -17.67 1.73 -3.95
CA GLY A 330 -18.92 1.14 -4.46
C GLY A 330 -19.10 -0.35 -4.18
N GLY A 331 -19.41 -0.70 -2.92
CA GLY A 331 -20.16 -1.87 -2.49
C GLY A 331 -20.14 -3.16 -3.34
N SER A 332 -19.11 -3.98 -3.18
CA SER A 332 -19.25 -5.45 -3.33
C SER A 332 -18.51 -6.13 -2.19
N ALA A 333 -19.22 -6.95 -1.43
CA ALA A 333 -18.59 -7.79 -0.41
C ALA A 333 -17.95 -9.01 -1.08
N HIS A 334 -16.90 -9.58 -0.49
CA HIS A 334 -16.12 -10.65 -1.10
C HIS A 334 -15.79 -11.77 -0.09
N VAL A 335 -15.79 -13.01 -0.55
CA VAL A 335 -15.35 -14.22 0.16
C VAL A 335 -14.35 -14.94 -0.73
N ALA A 336 -13.11 -15.08 -0.27
CA ALA A 336 -12.13 -15.96 -0.91
C ALA A 336 -12.40 -17.41 -0.49
N ILE A 337 -12.23 -18.35 -1.41
CA ILE A 337 -12.15 -19.78 -1.12
C ILE A 337 -10.67 -20.14 -1.23
N ARG A 338 -10.02 -20.29 -0.08
CA ARG A 338 -8.60 -20.61 0.02
C ARG A 338 -8.32 -21.47 1.24
N ASN A 339 -7.27 -22.28 1.20
CA ASN A 339 -6.88 -23.20 2.26
C ASN A 339 -8.02 -24.13 2.71
N PHE A 340 -8.87 -24.56 1.77
CA PHE A 340 -10.09 -25.32 2.07
C PHE A 340 -10.99 -24.63 3.10
N ALA A 341 -11.12 -23.30 3.02
CA ALA A 341 -12.00 -22.48 3.84
C ALA A 341 -12.67 -21.37 3.04
N PHE A 342 -13.81 -20.87 3.53
CA PHE A 342 -14.40 -19.61 3.09
C PHE A 342 -13.84 -18.48 3.97
N GLU A 343 -13.25 -17.46 3.37
CA GLU A 343 -12.58 -16.36 4.07
C GLU A 343 -13.09 -14.99 3.60
N PRO A 344 -13.78 -14.20 4.46
CA PRO A 344 -14.15 -14.56 5.82
C PRO A 344 -15.27 -15.61 5.85
N ALA A 345 -15.30 -16.45 6.89
CA ALA A 345 -16.37 -17.44 7.09
C ALA A 345 -17.72 -16.79 7.50
N GLN A 346 -17.69 -15.50 7.87
CA GLN A 346 -18.87 -14.71 8.17
C GLN A 346 -18.74 -13.35 7.49
N VAL A 347 -19.74 -12.97 6.71
CA VAL A 347 -19.77 -11.68 6.00
C VAL A 347 -21.13 -11.01 6.18
N THR A 348 -21.13 -9.68 6.35
CA THR A 348 -22.36 -8.90 6.46
C THR A 348 -22.54 -8.04 5.22
N VAL A 349 -23.71 -8.08 4.59
CA VAL A 349 -24.05 -7.30 3.39
C VAL A 349 -25.41 -6.61 3.57
N LYS A 350 -25.67 -5.55 2.81
CA LYS A 350 -27.00 -4.92 2.78
C LYS A 350 -27.91 -5.63 1.78
N VAL A 351 -29.23 -5.58 2.00
CA VAL A 351 -30.20 -5.96 0.95
C VAL A 351 -29.87 -5.22 -0.35
N GLY A 352 -29.81 -5.96 -1.45
CA GLY A 352 -29.45 -5.47 -2.78
C GLY A 352 -27.93 -5.44 -3.08
N GLN A 353 -27.06 -5.63 -2.09
CA GLN A 353 -25.61 -5.67 -2.29
C GLN A 353 -25.17 -7.02 -2.88
N THR A 354 -24.27 -6.98 -3.85
CA THR A 354 -23.65 -8.18 -4.43
C THR A 354 -22.49 -8.67 -3.57
N LEU A 355 -22.50 -9.97 -3.27
CA LEU A 355 -21.41 -10.73 -2.65
C LEU A 355 -20.77 -11.62 -3.71
N THR A 356 -19.45 -11.62 -3.78
CA THR A 356 -18.67 -12.47 -4.70
C THR A 356 -17.86 -13.50 -3.93
N TRP A 357 -17.92 -14.75 -4.36
CA TRP A 357 -17.04 -15.85 -3.93
C TRP A 357 -16.01 -16.11 -5.01
N GLN A 358 -14.73 -16.00 -4.68
CA GLN A 358 -13.63 -16.27 -5.60
C GLN A 358 -12.93 -17.56 -5.18
N ASN A 359 -12.74 -18.49 -6.11
CA ASN A 359 -11.92 -19.66 -5.85
C ASN A 359 -10.44 -19.33 -6.06
N ASP A 360 -9.70 -19.18 -4.97
CA ASP A 360 -8.26 -18.93 -4.93
C ASP A 360 -7.45 -20.20 -4.63
N ASP A 361 -8.14 -21.31 -4.33
CA ASP A 361 -7.53 -22.62 -4.15
C ASP A 361 -7.20 -23.30 -5.49
N GLY A 362 -6.23 -24.21 -5.46
CA GLY A 362 -5.91 -25.07 -6.60
C GLY A 362 -6.94 -26.18 -6.85
N ALA A 363 -7.92 -26.35 -5.95
CA ALA A 363 -8.98 -27.34 -6.03
C ALA A 363 -10.31 -26.71 -6.49
N PRO A 364 -11.23 -27.47 -7.13
CA PRO A 364 -12.58 -26.99 -7.37
C PRO A 364 -13.39 -26.92 -6.06
N HIS A 365 -14.26 -25.92 -5.95
CA HIS A 365 -15.15 -25.72 -4.80
C HIS A 365 -16.59 -25.46 -5.26
N GLY A 366 -17.49 -25.14 -4.34
CA GLY A 366 -18.82 -24.64 -4.64
C GLY A 366 -19.41 -23.89 -3.47
N VAL A 367 -20.59 -23.30 -3.67
CA VAL A 367 -21.32 -22.53 -2.67
C VAL A 367 -22.76 -23.02 -2.71
N VAL A 368 -23.15 -23.86 -1.74
CA VAL A 368 -24.51 -24.43 -1.65
C VAL A 368 -25.16 -23.92 -0.37
N PHE A 369 -26.25 -23.17 -0.52
CA PHE A 369 -26.99 -22.62 0.62
C PHE A 369 -27.91 -23.67 1.24
N LYS A 370 -27.93 -23.75 2.57
CA LYS A 370 -28.73 -24.73 3.31
C LYS A 370 -30.23 -24.53 3.17
N ASP A 371 -30.67 -23.30 2.87
CA ASP A 371 -32.07 -22.97 2.62
C ASP A 371 -32.55 -23.35 1.21
N GLY A 372 -31.68 -23.97 0.39
CA GLY A 372 -31.96 -24.35 -0.99
C GLY A 372 -31.95 -23.19 -1.97
N SER A 373 -31.56 -21.99 -1.54
CA SER A 373 -31.46 -20.83 -2.44
C SER A 373 -30.27 -20.94 -3.40
N ALA A 374 -30.35 -20.24 -4.52
CA ALA A 374 -29.43 -20.38 -5.64
C ALA A 374 -27.96 -20.19 -5.24
N GLY A 375 -27.14 -21.19 -5.57
CA GLY A 375 -25.71 -21.21 -5.36
C GLY A 375 -24.97 -21.66 -6.62
N ILE A 376 -23.78 -22.23 -6.46
CA ILE A 376 -23.01 -22.86 -7.54
C ILE A 376 -22.41 -24.18 -7.07
N ASP A 377 -22.68 -25.27 -7.79
CA ASP A 377 -22.22 -26.61 -7.41
C ASP A 377 -20.74 -26.83 -7.74
N LEU A 378 -20.20 -26.14 -8.74
CA LEU A 378 -18.81 -26.28 -9.16
C LEU A 378 -18.24 -24.92 -9.61
N LEU A 379 -17.24 -24.45 -8.88
CA LEU A 379 -16.48 -23.25 -9.11
C LEU A 379 -15.00 -23.64 -9.26
N LEU A 380 -14.49 -23.55 -10.47
CA LEU A 380 -13.11 -23.95 -10.81
C LEU A 380 -12.07 -22.97 -10.24
N PRO A 381 -10.80 -23.41 -10.04
CA PRO A 381 -9.70 -22.52 -9.63
C PRO A 381 -9.63 -21.25 -10.47
N GLY A 382 -9.46 -20.11 -9.80
CA GLY A 382 -9.39 -18.79 -10.41
C GLY A 382 -10.73 -18.24 -10.91
N LYS A 383 -11.86 -18.92 -10.70
CA LYS A 383 -13.20 -18.43 -11.08
C LYS A 383 -13.95 -17.81 -9.91
N ALA A 384 -14.89 -16.92 -10.25
CA ALA A 384 -15.76 -16.25 -9.30
C ALA A 384 -17.23 -16.63 -9.51
N PHE A 385 -18.00 -16.63 -8.43
CA PHE A 385 -19.46 -16.66 -8.41
C PHE A 385 -19.97 -15.45 -7.66
N ALA A 386 -20.97 -14.75 -8.17
CA ALA A 386 -21.53 -13.57 -7.51
C ALA A 386 -23.05 -13.71 -7.32
N ARG A 387 -23.55 -13.25 -6.17
CA ARG A 387 -24.98 -13.25 -5.84
C ARG A 387 -25.35 -11.98 -5.07
N SER A 388 -26.52 -11.42 -5.39
CA SER A 388 -27.18 -10.40 -4.57
C SER A 388 -28.27 -11.01 -3.70
N PHE A 389 -28.52 -10.41 -2.54
CA PHE A 389 -29.57 -10.85 -1.60
C PHE A 389 -30.70 -9.83 -1.56
N ASP A 390 -31.92 -10.29 -1.80
CA ASP A 390 -33.13 -9.47 -1.89
C ASP A 390 -33.87 -9.34 -0.55
N LYS A 391 -33.56 -10.19 0.42
CA LYS A 391 -34.21 -10.23 1.74
C LYS A 391 -33.19 -10.19 2.87
N PRO A 392 -33.50 -9.49 3.98
CA PRO A 392 -32.67 -9.56 5.18
C PRO A 392 -32.78 -10.97 5.80
N GLY A 393 -31.70 -11.44 6.41
CA GLY A 393 -31.64 -12.78 7.01
C GLY A 393 -30.22 -13.31 7.15
N VAL A 394 -30.11 -14.52 7.69
CA VAL A 394 -28.83 -15.25 7.75
C VAL A 394 -28.91 -16.43 6.79
N TYR A 395 -28.01 -16.47 5.82
CA TYR A 395 -27.92 -17.56 4.85
C TYR A 395 -26.66 -18.36 5.14
N GLU A 396 -26.84 -19.57 5.65
CA GLU A 396 -25.75 -20.51 5.85
C GLU A 396 -25.48 -21.29 4.57
N TYR A 397 -24.21 -21.56 4.27
CA TYR A 397 -23.80 -22.30 3.10
C TYR A 397 -22.59 -23.18 3.38
N ALA A 398 -22.41 -24.18 2.53
CA ALA A 398 -21.28 -25.11 2.57
C ALA A 398 -20.69 -25.32 1.18
N CYS A 399 -19.47 -25.87 1.12
CA CYS A 399 -18.87 -26.27 -0.14
C CYS A 399 -19.47 -27.61 -0.62
N SER A 400 -19.95 -27.67 -1.86
CA SER A 400 -20.46 -28.88 -2.51
C SER A 400 -19.40 -29.98 -2.63
N VAL A 401 -18.15 -29.60 -2.89
CA VAL A 401 -17.01 -30.52 -3.07
C VAL A 401 -16.40 -30.95 -1.72
N HIS A 402 -16.44 -30.07 -0.72
CA HIS A 402 -15.78 -30.24 0.57
C HIS A 402 -16.77 -29.89 1.70
N PRO A 403 -17.69 -30.80 2.08
CA PRO A 403 -18.86 -30.45 2.91
C PRO A 403 -18.55 -29.92 4.32
N TYR A 404 -17.32 -30.10 4.80
CA TYR A 404 -16.85 -29.55 6.08
C TYR A 404 -16.62 -28.03 6.02
N MET A 405 -16.41 -27.46 4.83
CA MET A 405 -16.27 -26.02 4.64
C MET A 405 -17.64 -25.38 4.80
N THR A 406 -17.86 -24.64 5.88
CA THR A 406 -19.14 -23.97 6.17
C THR A 406 -18.92 -22.51 6.50
N ALA A 407 -19.89 -21.69 6.12
CA ALA A 407 -19.87 -20.25 6.33
C ALA A 407 -21.29 -19.67 6.35
N ARG A 408 -21.41 -18.38 6.66
CA ARG A 408 -22.69 -17.66 6.61
C ARG A 408 -22.55 -16.25 6.09
N VAL A 409 -23.62 -15.75 5.48
CA VAL A 409 -23.80 -14.32 5.19
C VAL A 409 -24.98 -13.77 5.98
N THR A 410 -24.78 -12.63 6.62
CA THR A 410 -25.83 -11.85 7.29
C THR A 410 -26.25 -10.70 6.40
N VAL A 411 -27.49 -10.71 5.95
CA VAL A 411 -28.07 -9.66 5.12
C VAL A 411 -28.88 -8.73 6.01
N VAL A 412 -28.48 -7.47 6.08
CA VAL A 412 -29.17 -6.45 6.89
C VAL A 412 -30.08 -5.59 6.03
N GLY A 413 -31.29 -5.32 6.52
CA GLY A 413 -32.22 -4.39 5.89
C GLY A 413 -31.77 -2.92 6.06
N ALA A 414 -32.32 -2.01 5.26
CA ALA A 414 -32.20 -0.58 5.54
C ALA A 414 -32.90 -0.30 6.88
N GLN A 415 -32.18 0.29 7.84
CA GLN A 415 -32.83 0.78 9.05
C GLN A 415 -33.79 1.90 8.66
N SER A 416 -35.10 1.68 8.83
CA SER A 416 -36.06 2.78 8.91
C SER A 416 -35.70 3.60 10.16
N ARG A 417 -35.20 4.81 9.97
CA ARG A 417 -35.06 5.78 11.07
C ARG A 417 -36.45 6.07 11.64
N PRO A 418 -36.66 5.98 12.97
CA PRO A 418 -37.80 6.64 13.59
C PRO A 418 -37.71 8.17 13.44
#